data_AF-W6QEA6-F1
#
_entry.id   AF-W6QEA6-F1
#
_cell.length_a   1.000
_cell.length_b   1.000
_cell.length_c   1.000
_cell.angle_alpha   90.00
_cell.angle_beta   90.00
_cell.angle_gamma   90.00
#
_symmetry.space_group_name_H-M   'P 1'
#
loop_
_entity.id
_entity.type
_entity.pdbx_description
1 polymer ?
#
loop_
_entity_poly.entity_id
_entity_poly.type
_entity_poly.pdbx_seq_one_letter_code
_entity_poly.pdbx_strand_id
1 'polypeptide(L)'
;MRPFLTMAQAQKQPTARQLAKIDDFYIPADEEDWNDLVSHKAGLRNETIHTIPADWIASASEATEVQSAMIRSYSRPIYPVASFNDKYHQFGFTTEALDTAAGILAASAEWSRYMHLLDTNDSIDDIGETSTMWPGSFSTARRLQEQTITVHGIRDDMQMGQLPDAEDEAIPNAAAIILLQSISQLVHSKLEWVINRVHFGSQFHQTKSTAYTDGALRSKNTIGIFAIVEVKRRMRQVNTDAILTQEACEVAGWSMSCHGQMAHFNEHFLLISQDRHELFITFVPFDKGYEECLSNGQNTDAFLVMRTFGPFDTGSVNDMHEFGRVVLAAILIVMPVA
;
A
#
# COMPACT_ATOMS: atom_id res chain seq x y z
N MET A 1 48.06 26.38 -36.19
CA MET A 1 46.67 26.71 -35.86
C MET A 1 45.84 25.43 -35.92
N ARG A 2 45.45 24.89 -34.76
CA ARG A 2 44.39 23.88 -34.63
C ARG A 2 43.18 24.60 -34.04
N PRO A 3 41.96 24.46 -34.58
CA PRO A 3 40.79 25.05 -33.93
C PRO A 3 40.48 24.24 -32.66
N PHE A 4 40.25 24.97 -31.57
CA PHE A 4 39.66 24.46 -30.34
C PHE A 4 38.24 23.97 -30.63
N LEU A 5 37.97 22.69 -30.35
CA LEU A 5 36.61 22.20 -30.15
C LEU A 5 36.14 22.66 -28.77
N THR A 6 35.25 23.65 -28.73
CA THR A 6 34.48 23.98 -27.54
C THR A 6 33.52 22.83 -27.26
N MET A 7 33.72 22.14 -26.13
CA MET A 7 32.71 21.25 -25.58
C MET A 7 31.51 22.10 -25.16
N ALA A 8 30.45 22.09 -25.96
CA ALA A 8 29.15 22.53 -25.51
C ALA A 8 28.71 21.59 -24.38
N GLN A 9 28.59 22.11 -23.17
CA GLN A 9 27.91 21.42 -22.08
C GLN A 9 26.46 21.22 -22.52
N ALA A 10 26.09 19.99 -22.85
CA ALA A 10 24.70 19.64 -23.09
C ALA A 10 23.91 19.95 -21.81
N GLN A 11 23.06 20.97 -21.85
CA GLN A 11 22.06 21.18 -20.80
C GLN A 11 21.19 19.92 -20.72
N LYS A 12 21.20 19.24 -19.57
CA LYS A 12 20.30 18.10 -19.33
C LYS A 12 18.87 18.60 -19.51
N GLN A 13 18.09 17.92 -20.35
CA GLN A 13 16.66 18.17 -20.45
C GLN A 13 16.03 17.96 -19.06
N PRO A 14 15.12 18.85 -18.64
CA PRO A 14 14.42 18.70 -17.36
C PRO A 14 13.59 17.42 -17.34
N THR A 15 13.49 16.77 -16.18
CA THR A 15 12.69 15.56 -15.98
C THR A 15 11.20 15.88 -15.92
N ALA A 16 10.34 14.87 -16.12
CA ALA A 16 8.88 15.01 -15.96
C ALA A 16 8.50 15.69 -14.63
N ARG A 17 9.09 15.24 -13.51
CA ARG A 17 8.92 15.83 -12.17
C ARG A 17 9.34 17.30 -12.08
N GLN A 18 10.31 17.74 -12.89
CA GLN A 18 10.72 19.15 -12.91
C GLN A 18 9.76 20.01 -13.75
N LEU A 19 9.18 19.44 -14.81
CA LEU A 19 8.25 20.12 -15.70
C LEU A 19 6.83 20.23 -15.12
N ALA A 20 6.42 19.22 -14.36
CA ALA A 20 5.06 19.01 -13.91
C ALA A 20 4.86 19.32 -12.42
N LYS A 21 5.50 20.40 -11.94
CA LYS A 21 5.32 20.91 -10.57
C LYS A 21 4.03 21.71 -10.39
N ILE A 22 3.46 21.63 -9.20
CA ILE A 22 2.38 22.44 -8.65
C ILE A 22 2.98 23.22 -7.47
N ASP A 23 2.71 24.52 -7.42
CA ASP A 23 3.19 25.35 -6.31
C ASP A 23 2.50 24.90 -5.01
N ASP A 24 3.25 24.82 -3.91
CA ASP A 24 2.77 24.36 -2.60
C ASP A 24 1.98 23.03 -2.67
N PHE A 25 2.49 22.06 -3.42
CA PHE A 25 1.86 20.75 -3.56
C PHE A 25 1.64 20.05 -2.22
N TYR A 26 0.47 19.42 -2.07
CA TYR A 26 0.11 18.55 -0.96
C TYR A 26 -0.86 17.46 -1.44
N ILE A 27 -1.04 16.40 -0.64
CA ILE A 27 -2.07 15.39 -0.91
C ILE A 27 -3.42 15.88 -0.39
N PRO A 28 -4.45 16.03 -1.24
CA PRO A 28 -5.75 16.48 -0.79
C PRO A 28 -6.38 15.53 0.23
N ALA A 29 -7.05 16.07 1.25
CA ALA A 29 -7.84 15.27 2.20
C ALA A 29 -9.28 15.03 1.74
N ASP A 30 -9.78 15.91 0.87
CA ASP A 30 -11.11 15.88 0.29
C ASP A 30 -11.17 16.61 -1.08
N GLU A 31 -12.39 16.82 -1.58
CA GLU A 31 -12.65 17.50 -2.85
C GLU A 31 -12.37 19.01 -2.81
N GLU A 32 -12.57 19.67 -1.65
CA GLU A 32 -12.30 21.11 -1.52
C GLU A 32 -10.79 21.35 -1.62
N ASP A 33 -10.01 20.56 -0.88
CA ASP A 33 -8.56 20.53 -0.98
C ASP A 33 -8.07 20.24 -2.41
N TRP A 34 -8.70 19.31 -3.13
CA TRP A 34 -8.31 19.02 -4.51
C TRP A 34 -8.56 20.21 -5.43
N ASN A 35 -9.70 20.89 -5.27
CA ASN A 35 -10.04 22.09 -6.05
C ASN A 35 -9.07 23.25 -5.76
N ASP A 36 -8.63 23.39 -4.51
CA ASP A 36 -7.59 24.33 -4.10
C ASP A 36 -6.23 23.97 -4.74
N LEU A 37 -5.78 22.72 -4.61
CA LEU A 37 -4.52 22.24 -5.18
C LEU A 37 -4.40 22.49 -6.68
N VAL A 38 -5.45 22.17 -7.47
CA VAL A 38 -5.41 22.40 -8.93
C VAL A 38 -5.46 23.88 -9.30
N SER A 39 -5.81 24.77 -8.36
CA SER A 39 -5.77 26.22 -8.57
C SER A 39 -4.36 26.79 -8.47
N HIS A 40 -3.43 26.10 -7.79
CA HIS A 40 -2.04 26.51 -7.63
C HIS A 40 -1.22 26.45 -8.93
N LYS A 41 -1.75 25.82 -10.00
CA LYS A 41 -1.12 25.80 -11.32
C LYS A 41 -2.10 26.35 -12.37
N ALA A 42 -1.71 27.45 -13.02
CA ALA A 42 -2.53 28.11 -14.03
C ALA A 42 -2.99 27.14 -15.14
N GLY A 43 -4.30 27.11 -15.39
CA GLY A 43 -4.92 26.29 -16.43
C GLY A 43 -5.23 24.86 -16.04
N LEU A 44 -4.63 24.33 -14.96
CA LEU A 44 -4.72 22.91 -14.61
C LEU A 44 -6.14 22.45 -14.28
N ARG A 45 -6.98 23.33 -13.70
CA ARG A 45 -8.40 23.03 -13.39
C ARG A 45 -9.24 22.63 -14.61
N ASN A 46 -8.83 23.05 -15.82
CA ASN A 46 -9.54 22.73 -17.06
C ASN A 46 -8.94 21.51 -17.78
N GLU A 47 -7.93 20.87 -17.20
CA GLU A 47 -7.25 19.72 -17.75
C GLU A 47 -7.73 18.41 -17.10
N THR A 48 -7.41 17.31 -17.76
CA THR A 48 -7.61 15.94 -17.28
C THR A 48 -6.30 15.16 -17.49
N ILE A 49 -6.21 13.95 -16.93
CA ILE A 49 -5.09 13.05 -17.19
C ILE A 49 -4.91 12.74 -18.70
N HIS A 50 -5.96 12.91 -19.52
CA HIS A 50 -5.90 12.70 -20.97
C HIS A 50 -5.42 13.93 -21.76
N THR A 51 -5.47 15.13 -21.18
CA THR A 51 -5.18 16.39 -21.89
C THR A 51 -3.88 17.05 -21.45
N ILE A 52 -3.35 16.69 -20.27
CA ILE A 52 -2.03 17.15 -19.85
C ILE A 52 -0.92 16.63 -20.78
N PRO A 53 0.22 17.35 -20.89
CA PRO A 53 1.35 16.93 -21.71
C PRO A 53 1.87 15.52 -21.37
N ALA A 54 2.16 14.73 -22.41
CA ALA A 54 2.63 13.35 -22.27
C ALA A 54 3.92 13.21 -21.43
N ASP A 55 4.81 14.21 -21.49
CA ASP A 55 6.06 14.27 -20.75
C ASP A 55 5.89 14.64 -19.28
N TRP A 56 4.65 14.90 -18.83
CA TRP A 56 4.30 15.10 -17.42
C TRP A 56 3.82 13.82 -16.74
N ILE A 57 3.60 12.75 -17.50
CA ILE A 57 3.15 11.46 -16.96
C ILE A 57 4.34 10.50 -16.87
N ALA A 58 4.50 9.89 -15.70
CA ALA A 58 5.55 8.93 -15.37
C ALA A 58 4.95 7.62 -14.83
N SER A 59 5.79 6.67 -14.41
CA SER A 59 5.36 5.48 -13.65
C SER A 59 4.81 5.88 -12.28
N ALA A 60 4.03 5.00 -11.64
CA ALA A 60 3.45 5.27 -10.32
C ALA A 60 4.49 5.72 -9.27
N SER A 61 5.63 5.02 -9.18
CA SER A 61 6.74 5.35 -8.28
C SER A 61 7.44 6.68 -8.58
N GLU A 62 7.30 7.16 -9.81
CA GLU A 62 7.91 8.41 -10.30
C GLU A 62 6.86 9.47 -10.64
N ALA A 63 5.61 9.26 -10.22
CA ALA A 63 4.49 10.10 -10.58
C ALA A 63 4.77 11.56 -10.23
N THR A 64 4.32 12.44 -11.11
CA THR A 64 4.48 13.89 -10.94
C THR A 64 3.35 14.46 -10.11
N GLU A 65 3.54 15.68 -9.59
CA GLU A 65 2.53 16.41 -8.83
C GLU A 65 1.27 16.65 -9.68
N VAL A 66 1.45 17.03 -10.96
CA VAL A 66 0.33 17.16 -11.90
C VAL A 66 -0.33 15.81 -12.19
N GLN A 67 0.43 14.73 -12.39
CA GLN A 67 -0.17 13.40 -12.56
C GLN A 67 -1.00 13.00 -11.33
N SER A 68 -0.47 13.23 -10.12
CA SER A 68 -1.15 12.97 -8.84
C SER A 68 -2.47 13.74 -8.73
N ALA A 69 -2.46 15.02 -9.09
CA ALA A 69 -3.69 15.82 -9.12
C ALA A 69 -4.67 15.32 -10.19
N MET A 70 -4.19 14.95 -11.38
CA MET A 70 -5.04 14.60 -12.53
C MET A 70 -5.61 13.18 -12.49
N ILE A 71 -5.08 12.27 -11.66
CA ILE A 71 -5.77 11.01 -11.34
C ILE A 71 -6.99 11.22 -10.43
N ARG A 72 -7.29 12.47 -10.02
CA ARG A 72 -8.46 12.85 -9.20
C ARG A 72 -8.59 11.96 -7.97
N SER A 73 -7.56 11.98 -7.12
CA SER A 73 -7.55 11.24 -5.88
C SER A 73 -7.38 12.15 -4.67
N TYR A 74 -7.91 11.71 -3.53
CA TYR A 74 -7.63 12.31 -2.24
C TYR A 74 -7.50 11.22 -1.18
N SER A 75 -6.70 11.51 -0.16
CA SER A 75 -6.44 10.59 0.95
C SER A 75 -6.95 11.18 2.24
N ARG A 76 -7.96 10.56 2.83
CA ARG A 76 -8.48 11.01 4.12
C ARG A 76 -7.41 10.87 5.20
N PRO A 77 -7.49 11.66 6.29
CA PRO A 77 -6.65 11.44 7.45
C PRO A 77 -6.68 9.97 7.87
N ILE A 78 -5.50 9.42 8.17
CA ILE A 78 -5.36 8.02 8.58
C ILE A 78 -6.21 7.78 9.82
N TYR A 79 -7.12 6.81 9.73
CA TYR A 79 -7.94 6.41 10.85
C TYR A 79 -7.14 5.55 11.82
N PRO A 80 -7.16 5.84 13.13
CA PRO A 80 -6.55 4.96 14.12
C PRO A 80 -7.14 3.54 14.02
N VAL A 81 -6.33 2.52 14.33
CA VAL A 81 -6.71 1.09 14.29
C VAL A 81 -8.08 0.83 14.93
N ALA A 82 -8.33 1.40 16.11
CA ALA A 82 -9.59 1.25 16.84
C ALA A 82 -10.83 1.68 16.03
N SER A 83 -10.69 2.64 15.11
CA SER A 83 -11.78 3.15 14.27
C SER A 83 -12.26 2.13 13.24
N PHE A 84 -11.48 1.09 12.96
CA PHE A 84 -11.92 0.00 12.08
C PHE A 84 -13.13 -0.73 12.68
N ASN A 85 -13.19 -0.88 14.01
CA ASN A 85 -14.31 -1.52 14.71
C ASN A 85 -15.66 -0.85 14.47
N ASP A 86 -15.66 0.46 14.22
CA ASP A 86 -16.90 1.21 13.95
C ASP A 86 -17.23 1.30 12.46
N LYS A 87 -16.35 0.82 11.57
CA LYS A 87 -16.45 1.03 10.11
C LYS A 87 -16.38 -0.25 9.28
N TYR A 88 -16.00 -1.39 9.87
CA TYR A 88 -15.75 -2.63 9.13
C TYR A 88 -16.93 -3.07 8.24
N HIS A 89 -18.16 -2.81 8.67
CA HIS A 89 -19.38 -3.16 7.93
C HIS A 89 -19.46 -2.45 6.56
N GLN A 90 -18.80 -1.30 6.40
CA GLN A 90 -18.73 -0.57 5.13
C GLN A 90 -17.94 -1.34 4.06
N PHE A 91 -17.06 -2.25 4.48
CA PHE A 91 -16.18 -3.03 3.60
C PHE A 91 -16.61 -4.51 3.52
N GLY A 92 -17.83 -4.82 3.95
CA GLY A 92 -18.41 -6.17 3.84
C GLY A 92 -18.04 -7.13 4.97
N PHE A 93 -17.28 -6.68 5.97
CA PHE A 93 -17.01 -7.49 7.16
C PHE A 93 -18.26 -7.62 8.03
N THR A 94 -18.44 -8.78 8.65
CA THR A 94 -19.48 -9.00 9.66
C THR A 94 -18.84 -9.26 11.02
N THR A 95 -19.60 -9.04 12.10
CA THR A 95 -19.15 -9.42 13.45
C THR A 95 -18.81 -10.92 13.51
N GLU A 96 -19.63 -11.76 12.88
CA GLU A 96 -19.39 -13.20 12.80
C GLU A 96 -18.06 -13.55 12.11
N ALA A 97 -17.71 -12.88 11.01
CA ALA A 97 -16.46 -13.12 10.31
C ALA A 97 -15.24 -12.70 11.15
N LEU A 98 -15.32 -11.55 11.83
CA LEU A 98 -14.26 -11.06 12.72
C LEU A 98 -14.10 -11.95 13.96
N ASP A 99 -15.20 -12.39 14.56
CA ASP A 99 -15.18 -13.31 15.71
C ASP A 99 -14.65 -14.69 15.32
N THR A 100 -15.02 -15.18 14.12
CA THR A 100 -14.49 -16.42 13.57
C THR A 100 -12.98 -16.32 13.34
N ALA A 101 -12.52 -15.23 12.73
CA ALA A 101 -11.08 -14.97 12.55
C ALA A 101 -10.34 -14.93 13.90
N ALA A 102 -10.87 -14.22 14.90
CA ALA A 102 -10.30 -14.17 16.24
C ALA A 102 -10.23 -15.57 16.88
N GLY A 103 -11.28 -16.37 16.74
CA GLY A 103 -11.32 -17.75 17.24
C GLY A 103 -10.27 -18.66 16.59
N ILE A 104 -10.06 -18.53 15.28
CA ILE A 104 -9.04 -19.30 14.55
C ILE A 104 -7.63 -18.91 15.00
N LEU A 105 -7.36 -17.61 15.14
CA LEU A 105 -6.08 -17.10 15.65
C LEU A 105 -5.81 -17.59 17.08
N ALA A 106 -6.81 -17.52 17.96
CA ALA A 106 -6.70 -17.98 19.35
C ALA A 106 -6.49 -19.50 19.47
N ALA A 107 -7.02 -20.29 18.52
CA ALA A 107 -6.79 -21.73 18.48
C ALA A 107 -5.39 -22.11 17.95
N SER A 108 -4.69 -21.19 17.28
CA SER A 108 -3.35 -21.43 16.75
C SER A 108 -2.28 -21.28 17.82
N ALA A 109 -1.66 -22.40 18.17
CA ALA A 109 -0.54 -22.43 19.12
C ALA A 109 0.69 -21.66 18.58
N GLU A 110 0.90 -21.66 17.26
CA GLU A 110 1.97 -20.91 16.60
C GLU A 110 1.74 -19.40 16.67
N TRP A 111 0.51 -18.95 16.38
CA TRP A 111 0.13 -17.54 16.53
C TRP A 111 0.27 -17.07 17.97
N SER A 112 -0.19 -17.87 18.93
CA SER A 112 -0.09 -17.56 20.36
C SER A 112 1.36 -17.39 20.81
N ARG A 113 2.28 -18.22 20.29
CA ARG A 113 3.72 -18.08 20.55
C ARG A 113 4.30 -16.84 19.87
N TYR A 114 3.91 -16.55 18.63
CA TYR A 114 4.30 -15.30 17.95
C TYR A 114 3.87 -14.05 18.74
N MET A 115 2.62 -14.00 19.22
CA MET A 115 2.13 -12.93 20.11
C MET A 115 2.93 -12.84 21.41
N HIS A 116 3.29 -13.98 22.00
CA HIS A 116 4.09 -13.99 23.22
C HIS A 116 5.48 -13.37 23.02
N LEU A 117 6.15 -13.63 21.89
CA LEU A 117 7.45 -13.01 21.59
C LEU A 117 7.35 -11.50 21.45
N LEU A 118 6.24 -10.99 20.92
CA LEU A 118 5.97 -9.55 20.88
C LEU A 118 5.78 -8.99 22.30
N ASP A 119 5.03 -9.70 23.15
CA ASP A 119 4.68 -9.26 24.51
C ASP A 119 5.89 -9.23 25.44
N THR A 120 6.73 -10.26 25.40
CA THR A 120 7.96 -10.35 26.19
C THR A 120 9.13 -9.61 25.55
N ASN A 121 8.97 -9.21 24.29
CA ASN A 121 10.02 -8.60 23.47
C ASN A 121 11.25 -9.51 23.30
N ASP A 122 11.04 -10.83 23.34
CA ASP A 122 12.10 -11.82 23.12
C ASP A 122 12.56 -11.81 21.65
N SER A 123 13.88 -11.97 21.46
CA SER A 123 14.50 -12.11 20.14
C SER A 123 14.26 -13.51 19.58
N ILE A 124 13.78 -13.61 18.34
CA ILE A 124 13.60 -14.91 17.69
C ILE A 124 14.93 -15.63 17.44
N ASP A 125 16.04 -14.90 17.38
CA ASP A 125 17.36 -15.49 17.16
C ASP A 125 17.88 -16.26 18.40
N ASP A 126 17.32 -15.98 19.58
CA ASP A 126 17.64 -16.69 20.82
C ASP A 126 16.76 -17.95 21.03
N ILE A 127 15.82 -18.21 20.12
CA ILE A 127 14.83 -19.29 20.24
C ILE A 127 15.07 -20.33 19.13
N GLY A 128 15.58 -21.49 19.53
CA GLY A 128 15.75 -22.62 18.61
C GLY A 128 14.43 -23.31 18.23
N GLU A 129 14.41 -24.00 17.08
CA GLU A 129 13.23 -24.71 16.56
C GLU A 129 12.69 -25.81 17.49
N THR A 130 13.55 -26.38 18.33
CA THR A 130 13.15 -27.38 19.34
C THR A 130 12.58 -26.77 20.62
N SER A 131 12.61 -25.44 20.75
CA SER A 131 12.06 -24.73 21.90
C SER A 131 10.54 -24.82 21.91
N THR A 132 9.95 -24.95 23.10
CA THR A 132 8.51 -24.82 23.29
C THR A 132 7.99 -23.41 22.98
N MET A 133 8.89 -22.42 22.84
CA MET A 133 8.60 -21.04 22.46
C MET A 133 8.68 -20.78 20.96
N TRP A 134 9.12 -21.76 20.15
CA TRP A 134 9.28 -21.58 18.70
C TRP A 134 7.93 -21.31 18.00
N PRO A 135 7.74 -20.18 17.32
CA PRO A 135 6.43 -19.77 16.78
C PRO A 135 6.09 -20.46 15.44
N GLY A 136 6.84 -21.49 15.02
CA GLY A 136 6.54 -22.28 13.83
C GLY A 136 6.54 -21.45 12.56
N SER A 137 5.44 -21.45 11.82
CA SER A 137 5.26 -20.72 10.55
C SER A 137 5.45 -19.20 10.66
N PHE A 138 5.38 -18.62 11.86
CA PHE A 138 5.57 -17.19 12.11
C PHE A 138 7.03 -16.80 12.41
N SER A 139 7.94 -17.77 12.58
CA SER A 139 9.34 -17.51 12.95
C SER A 139 10.08 -16.63 11.94
N THR A 140 9.93 -16.91 10.65
CA THR A 140 10.58 -16.13 9.58
C THR A 140 10.01 -14.71 9.51
N ALA A 141 8.69 -14.55 9.62
CA ALA A 141 8.06 -13.23 9.67
C ALA A 141 8.60 -12.41 10.84
N ARG A 142 8.67 -13.00 12.04
CA ARG A 142 9.20 -12.34 13.23
C ARG A 142 10.65 -11.91 13.04
N ARG A 143 11.51 -12.78 12.48
CA ARG A 143 12.93 -12.45 12.24
C ARG A 143 13.08 -11.25 11.29
N LEU A 144 12.29 -11.20 10.23
CA LEU A 144 12.34 -10.09 9.28
C LEU A 144 11.76 -8.79 9.85
N GLN A 145 10.74 -8.88 10.71
CA GLN A 145 10.25 -7.72 11.47
C GLN A 145 11.34 -7.18 12.41
N GLU A 146 12.05 -8.06 13.12
CA GLU A 146 13.19 -7.66 13.98
C GLU A 146 14.32 -7.00 13.18
N GLN A 147 14.61 -7.47 11.96
CA GLN A 147 15.56 -6.83 11.05
C GLN A 147 15.07 -5.47 10.53
N THR A 148 13.75 -5.26 10.47
CA THR A 148 13.18 -3.98 10.03
C THR A 148 13.36 -2.89 11.10
N ILE A 149 13.32 -3.27 12.39
CA ILE A 149 13.51 -2.37 13.55
C ILE A 149 14.96 -2.33 14.07
N THR A 150 15.84 -3.20 13.56
CA THR A 150 17.25 -3.26 13.96
C THR A 150 18.12 -2.84 12.79
N VAL A 151 18.54 -1.58 12.78
CA VAL A 151 19.34 -1.01 11.70
C VAL A 151 20.77 -0.83 12.18
N HIS A 152 21.74 -1.36 11.43
CA HIS A 152 23.17 -1.35 11.81
C HIS A 152 23.44 -1.98 13.19
N GLY A 153 22.67 -3.00 13.56
CA GLY A 153 22.77 -3.69 14.85
C GLY A 153 22.24 -2.90 16.05
N ILE A 154 21.60 -1.76 15.82
CA ILE A 154 20.97 -0.95 16.87
C ILE A 154 19.46 -1.04 16.70
N ARG A 155 18.81 -1.55 17.74
CA ARG A 155 17.36 -1.66 17.82
C ARG A 155 16.73 -0.30 18.16
N ASP A 156 15.55 -0.04 17.61
CA ASP A 156 14.89 1.28 17.71
C ASP A 156 14.66 1.78 19.13
N ASP A 157 14.35 0.89 20.08
CA ASP A 157 14.16 1.23 21.50
C ASP A 157 15.45 1.74 22.18
N MET A 158 16.60 1.49 21.57
CA MET A 158 17.90 2.01 22.00
C MET A 158 18.31 3.29 21.26
N GLN A 159 17.53 3.76 20.28
CA GLN A 159 17.83 4.96 19.52
C GLN A 159 17.17 6.21 20.11
N MET A 160 17.90 7.32 20.08
CA MET A 160 17.34 8.65 20.34
C MET A 160 17.23 9.42 19.02
N GLY A 161 16.05 9.99 18.75
CA GLY A 161 15.82 10.85 17.59
C GLY A 161 15.03 10.15 16.48
N GLN A 162 15.28 10.56 15.23
CA GLN A 162 14.58 10.02 14.07
C GLN A 162 15.08 8.61 13.75
N LEU A 163 14.15 7.67 13.57
CA LEU A 163 14.46 6.30 13.20
C LEU A 163 15.05 6.24 11.77
N PRO A 164 16.15 5.50 11.54
CA PRO A 164 16.77 5.35 10.23
C PRO A 164 15.90 4.50 9.30
N ASP A 165 16.07 4.69 8.00
CA ASP A 165 15.54 3.75 7.00
C ASP A 165 15.98 2.31 7.32
N ALA A 166 15.10 1.33 7.07
CA ALA A 166 15.54 -0.06 6.98
C ALA A 166 16.61 -0.20 5.87
N GLU A 167 17.50 -1.19 6.02
CA GLU A 167 18.69 -1.32 5.15
C GLU A 167 18.33 -1.41 3.66
N ASP A 168 17.28 -2.18 3.35
CA ASP A 168 16.74 -2.36 2.01
C ASP A 168 15.22 -2.57 2.07
N GLU A 169 14.50 -2.20 1.01
CA GLU A 169 13.04 -2.38 0.90
C GLU A 169 12.64 -3.86 0.80
N ALA A 170 13.57 -4.74 0.42
CA ALA A 170 13.36 -6.19 0.38
C ALA A 170 13.02 -6.79 1.75
N ILE A 171 13.57 -6.23 2.85
CA ILE A 171 13.34 -6.74 4.21
C ILE A 171 11.89 -6.51 4.66
N PRO A 172 11.35 -5.28 4.69
CA PRO A 172 9.95 -5.08 5.05
C PRO A 172 8.99 -5.75 4.06
N ASN A 173 9.35 -5.88 2.78
CA ASN A 173 8.49 -6.60 1.82
C ASN A 173 8.39 -8.08 2.17
N ALA A 174 9.54 -8.73 2.39
CA ALA A 174 9.55 -10.13 2.83
C ALA A 174 8.83 -10.31 4.18
N ALA A 175 8.99 -9.36 5.12
CA ALA A 175 8.28 -9.38 6.40
C ALA A 175 6.75 -9.35 6.22
N ALA A 176 6.22 -8.39 5.46
CA ALA A 176 4.80 -8.27 5.15
C ALA A 176 4.26 -9.54 4.50
N ILE A 177 4.86 -9.97 3.39
CA ILE A 177 4.33 -11.09 2.60
C ILE A 177 4.35 -12.39 3.40
N ILE A 178 5.43 -12.68 4.13
CA ILE A 178 5.52 -13.92 4.92
C ILE A 178 4.52 -13.89 6.07
N LEU A 179 4.35 -12.75 6.75
CA LEU A 179 3.32 -12.60 7.77
C LEU A 179 1.91 -12.85 7.19
N LEU A 180 1.56 -12.21 6.08
CA LEU A 180 0.27 -12.36 5.41
C LEU A 180 0.01 -13.80 4.98
N GLN A 181 1.04 -14.50 4.47
CA GLN A 181 0.99 -15.92 4.15
C GLN A 181 0.75 -16.77 5.40
N SER A 182 1.51 -16.58 6.48
CA SER A 182 1.37 -17.36 7.72
C SER A 182 0.00 -17.17 8.38
N ILE A 183 -0.54 -15.95 8.40
CA ILE A 183 -1.92 -15.68 8.85
C ILE A 183 -2.93 -16.45 7.98
N SER A 184 -2.81 -16.31 6.65
CA SER A 184 -3.79 -16.88 5.72
C SER A 184 -3.75 -18.40 5.65
N GLN A 185 -2.62 -19.04 5.99
CA GLN A 185 -2.48 -20.49 6.07
C GLN A 185 -3.26 -21.13 7.22
N LEU A 186 -3.72 -20.33 8.19
CA LEU A 186 -4.58 -20.81 9.27
C LEU A 186 -5.99 -21.22 8.79
N VAL A 187 -6.35 -20.85 7.56
CA VAL A 187 -7.61 -21.24 6.92
C VAL A 187 -7.38 -21.87 5.55
N HIS A 188 -8.22 -22.82 5.18
CA HIS A 188 -8.21 -23.33 3.82
C HIS A 188 -8.84 -22.30 2.88
N SER A 189 -8.04 -21.75 1.98
CA SER A 189 -8.49 -20.78 0.97
C SER A 189 -7.92 -21.06 -0.41
N LYS A 190 -8.70 -20.71 -1.44
CA LYS A 190 -8.29 -20.64 -2.84
C LYS A 190 -7.50 -19.36 -3.16
N LEU A 191 -7.25 -18.51 -2.18
CA LEU A 191 -6.43 -17.32 -2.31
C LEU A 191 -5.01 -17.57 -1.78
N GLU A 192 -4.04 -16.83 -2.30
CA GLU A 192 -2.65 -16.81 -1.84
C GLU A 192 -2.05 -15.41 -1.91
N TRP A 193 -1.27 -15.05 -0.90
CA TRP A 193 -0.38 -13.88 -0.95
C TRP A 193 0.89 -14.24 -1.71
N VAL A 194 1.32 -13.39 -2.62
CA VAL A 194 2.52 -13.60 -3.43
C VAL A 194 3.43 -12.37 -3.40
N ILE A 195 4.74 -12.62 -3.38
CA ILE A 195 5.79 -11.60 -3.52
C ILE A 195 5.97 -11.11 -4.96
N ASN A 196 5.32 -11.78 -5.92
CA ASN A 196 5.40 -11.40 -7.32
C ASN A 196 4.77 -10.02 -7.50
N ARG A 197 5.55 -9.10 -8.07
CA ARG A 197 5.06 -7.80 -8.51
C ARG A 197 3.92 -7.97 -9.51
N VAL A 198 2.84 -7.23 -9.29
CA VAL A 198 1.74 -7.13 -10.26
C VAL A 198 1.95 -5.86 -11.08
N HIS A 199 1.82 -5.99 -12.39
CA HIS A 199 1.95 -4.86 -13.32
C HIS A 199 0.56 -4.40 -13.79
N PHE A 200 0.27 -3.12 -13.58
CA PHE A 200 -0.90 -2.44 -14.13
C PHE A 200 -0.46 -1.39 -15.14
N GLY A 201 -1.02 -1.45 -16.35
CA GLY A 201 -0.74 -0.48 -17.41
C GLY A 201 -1.95 0.42 -17.63
N SER A 202 -1.75 1.72 -17.44
CA SER A 202 -2.78 2.75 -17.64
C SER A 202 -2.52 3.45 -18.96
N GLN A 203 -3.46 3.35 -19.91
CA GLN A 203 -3.37 4.02 -21.20
C GLN A 203 -4.16 5.33 -21.16
N PHE A 204 -3.46 6.45 -21.34
CA PHE A 204 -4.07 7.77 -21.52
C PHE A 204 -3.92 8.21 -22.99
N HIS A 205 -4.54 9.32 -23.39
CA HIS A 205 -4.64 9.67 -24.82
C HIS A 205 -3.26 9.80 -25.49
N GLN A 206 -2.32 10.48 -24.85
CA GLN A 206 -1.00 10.79 -25.43
C GLN A 206 0.13 9.90 -24.91
N THR A 207 -0.10 9.08 -23.89
CA THR A 207 0.99 8.35 -23.19
C THR A 207 0.46 7.18 -22.35
N LYS A 208 1.39 6.43 -21.75
CA LYS A 208 1.08 5.33 -20.82
C LYS A 208 1.76 5.57 -19.49
N SER A 209 1.10 5.16 -18.42
CA SER A 209 1.72 5.00 -17.10
C SER A 209 1.73 3.53 -16.73
N THR A 210 2.75 3.12 -15.98
CA THR A 210 2.88 1.77 -15.46
C THR A 210 2.97 1.83 -13.94
N ALA A 211 2.27 0.93 -13.27
CA ALA A 211 2.36 0.72 -11.84
C ALA A 211 2.83 -0.71 -11.57
N TYR A 212 3.76 -0.88 -10.63
CA TYR A 212 4.26 -2.17 -10.18
C TYR A 212 4.09 -2.23 -8.66
N THR A 213 3.34 -3.22 -8.18
CA THR A 213 3.18 -3.46 -6.75
C THR A 213 4.33 -4.30 -6.20
N ASP A 214 4.49 -4.35 -4.89
CA ASP A 214 5.48 -5.20 -4.21
C ASP A 214 4.96 -6.60 -3.86
N GLY A 215 3.65 -6.80 -3.95
CA GLY A 215 3.00 -8.09 -3.87
C GLY A 215 1.50 -8.01 -4.12
N ALA A 216 0.80 -9.12 -3.91
CA ALA A 216 -0.65 -9.18 -4.04
C ALA A 216 -1.28 -10.40 -3.34
N LEU A 217 -2.56 -10.29 -2.98
CA LEU A 217 -3.45 -11.43 -2.77
C LEU A 217 -4.07 -11.80 -4.11
N ARG A 218 -3.96 -13.06 -4.52
CA ARG A 218 -4.55 -13.54 -5.77
C ARG A 218 -5.28 -14.87 -5.62
N SER A 219 -6.17 -15.15 -6.57
CA SER A 219 -6.76 -16.49 -6.73
C SER A 219 -5.74 -17.48 -7.27
N LYS A 220 -5.62 -18.64 -6.62
CA LYS A 220 -4.81 -19.78 -7.09
C LYS A 220 -5.32 -20.36 -8.41
N ASN A 221 -6.59 -20.13 -8.74
CA ASN A 221 -7.24 -20.72 -9.91
C ASN A 221 -7.26 -19.78 -11.11
N THR A 222 -7.63 -18.51 -10.87
CA THR A 222 -7.92 -17.54 -11.94
C THR A 222 -6.86 -16.47 -12.06
N ILE A 223 -5.86 -16.44 -11.16
CA ILE A 223 -4.86 -15.38 -11.01
C ILE A 223 -5.42 -13.96 -10.82
N GLY A 224 -6.75 -13.83 -10.62
CA GLY A 224 -7.39 -12.55 -10.30
C GLY A 224 -6.82 -11.98 -9.01
N ILE A 225 -6.62 -10.66 -9.00
CA ILE A 225 -5.98 -9.92 -7.90
C ILE A 225 -7.09 -9.41 -6.98
N PHE A 226 -7.02 -9.76 -5.71
CA PHE A 226 -8.03 -9.43 -4.70
C PHE A 226 -7.57 -8.32 -3.76
N ALA A 227 -6.27 -8.20 -3.57
CA ALA A 227 -5.63 -7.10 -2.87
C ALA A 227 -4.23 -6.90 -3.42
N ILE A 228 -3.70 -5.69 -3.28
CA ILE A 228 -2.30 -5.38 -3.63
C ILE A 228 -1.50 -5.06 -2.37
N VAL A 229 -0.17 -5.21 -2.48
CA VAL A 229 0.77 -4.88 -1.41
C VAL A 229 1.78 -3.87 -1.92
N GLU A 230 2.02 -2.80 -1.15
CA GLU A 230 3.03 -1.78 -1.43
C GLU A 230 3.92 -1.55 -0.20
N VAL A 231 5.24 -1.47 -0.39
CA VAL A 231 6.16 -1.41 0.75
C VAL A 231 7.20 -0.31 0.59
N LYS A 232 7.57 0.31 1.70
CA LYS A 232 8.69 1.24 1.80
C LYS A 232 9.61 0.87 2.94
N ARG A 233 10.92 1.07 2.72
CA ARG A 233 11.93 0.91 3.78
C ARG A 233 11.90 1.98 4.87
N ARG A 234 11.18 3.08 4.66
CA ARG A 234 11.16 4.25 5.54
C ARG A 234 9.78 4.44 6.15
N MET A 235 9.72 5.16 7.28
CA MET A 235 8.46 5.53 7.92
C MET A 235 7.62 6.42 6.99
N ARG A 236 6.29 6.25 7.02
CA ARG A 236 5.36 7.01 6.16
C ARG A 236 5.57 8.52 6.26
N GLN A 237 5.71 9.02 7.49
CA GLN A 237 5.89 10.45 7.82
C GLN A 237 7.09 11.12 7.15
N VAL A 238 8.09 10.36 6.68
CA VAL A 238 9.28 10.90 6.02
C VAL A 238 8.99 11.34 4.58
N ASN A 239 8.03 10.69 3.91
CA ASN A 239 7.75 10.94 2.50
C ASN A 239 6.28 10.67 2.13
N THR A 240 5.36 11.13 2.98
CA THR A 240 3.92 10.85 2.89
C THR A 240 3.37 11.11 1.49
N ASP A 241 3.72 12.24 0.89
CA ASP A 241 3.14 12.67 -0.39
C ASP A 241 3.52 11.74 -1.54
N ALA A 242 4.78 11.32 -1.60
CA ALA A 242 5.24 10.40 -2.64
C ALA A 242 4.64 9.00 -2.45
N ILE A 243 4.52 8.55 -1.20
CA ILE A 243 3.94 7.24 -0.87
C ILE A 243 2.46 7.20 -1.27
N LEU A 244 1.66 8.16 -0.79
CA LEU A 244 0.23 8.22 -1.10
C LEU A 244 -0.03 8.44 -2.60
N THR A 245 0.80 9.24 -3.27
CA THR A 245 0.71 9.40 -4.73
C THR A 245 0.95 8.09 -5.46
N GLN A 246 1.98 7.33 -5.06
CA GLN A 246 2.28 6.04 -5.67
C GLN A 246 1.12 5.04 -5.43
N GLU A 247 0.67 4.90 -4.18
CA GLU A 247 -0.43 4.01 -3.80
C GLU A 247 -1.72 4.35 -4.58
N ALA A 248 -2.06 5.63 -4.72
CA ALA A 248 -3.21 6.08 -5.51
C ALA A 248 -3.05 5.75 -7.00
N CYS A 249 -1.86 5.94 -7.58
CA CYS A 249 -1.58 5.57 -8.96
C CYS A 249 -1.70 4.06 -9.21
N GLU A 250 -1.28 3.23 -8.25
CA GLU A 250 -1.40 1.77 -8.31
C GLU A 250 -2.86 1.33 -8.28
N VAL A 251 -3.66 1.86 -7.35
CA VAL A 251 -5.09 1.53 -7.28
C VAL A 251 -5.84 2.06 -8.52
N ALA A 252 -5.50 3.25 -9.03
CA ALA A 252 -6.05 3.77 -10.28
C ALA A 252 -5.76 2.83 -11.46
N GLY A 253 -4.50 2.40 -11.62
CA GLY A 253 -4.12 1.44 -12.66
C GLY A 253 -4.79 0.07 -12.50
N TRP A 254 -4.95 -0.41 -11.27
CA TRP A 254 -5.68 -1.64 -10.99
C TRP A 254 -7.17 -1.53 -11.35
N SER A 255 -7.82 -0.42 -10.98
CA SER A 255 -9.22 -0.14 -11.31
C SER A 255 -9.46 -0.17 -12.83
N MET A 256 -8.62 0.53 -13.59
CA MET A 256 -8.67 0.54 -15.07
C MET A 256 -8.45 -0.85 -15.68
N SER A 257 -7.67 -1.72 -15.02
CA SER A 257 -7.33 -3.05 -15.54
C SER A 257 -8.43 -4.09 -15.33
N CYS A 258 -9.35 -3.88 -14.38
CA CYS A 258 -10.35 -4.89 -14.01
C CYS A 258 -11.80 -4.39 -13.99
N HIS A 259 -12.06 -3.10 -14.28
CA HIS A 259 -13.41 -2.51 -14.37
C HIS A 259 -14.30 -2.83 -13.16
N GLY A 260 -13.74 -2.78 -11.95
CA GLY A 260 -14.45 -3.03 -10.69
C GLY A 260 -14.70 -4.50 -10.34
N GLN A 261 -14.38 -5.45 -11.22
CA GLN A 261 -14.61 -6.88 -10.98
C GLN A 261 -13.89 -7.39 -9.72
N MET A 262 -12.76 -6.76 -9.37
CA MET A 262 -11.92 -7.14 -8.24
C MET A 262 -12.19 -6.34 -6.96
N ALA A 263 -13.20 -5.46 -6.95
CA ALA A 263 -13.59 -4.68 -5.77
C ALA A 263 -14.44 -5.52 -4.79
N HIS A 264 -13.83 -6.58 -4.25
CA HIS A 264 -14.54 -7.63 -3.53
C HIS A 264 -14.97 -7.27 -2.10
N PHE A 265 -14.47 -6.17 -1.54
CA PHE A 265 -14.74 -5.78 -0.16
C PHE A 265 -15.92 -4.83 -0.10
N ASN A 266 -17.11 -5.33 -0.44
CA ASN A 266 -18.33 -4.55 -0.60
C ASN A 266 -18.12 -3.36 -1.57
N GLU A 267 -17.72 -3.67 -2.81
CA GLU A 267 -17.38 -2.69 -3.84
C GLU A 267 -16.15 -1.84 -3.52
N HIS A 268 -15.24 -2.33 -2.67
CA HIS A 268 -13.94 -1.70 -2.42
C HIS A 268 -12.78 -2.58 -2.86
N PHE A 269 -11.74 -1.94 -3.39
CA PHE A 269 -10.39 -2.47 -3.52
C PHE A 269 -9.69 -2.46 -2.16
N LEU A 270 -8.79 -3.42 -1.96
CA LEU A 270 -7.95 -3.52 -0.77
C LEU A 270 -6.48 -3.35 -1.12
N LEU A 271 -5.82 -2.42 -0.45
CA LEU A 271 -4.37 -2.24 -0.44
C LEU A 271 -3.87 -2.47 0.98
N ILE A 272 -2.86 -3.33 1.14
CA ILE A 272 -2.08 -3.42 2.37
C ILE A 272 -0.73 -2.75 2.09
N SER A 273 -0.28 -1.85 2.96
CA SER A 273 1.05 -1.29 2.83
C SER A 273 1.88 -1.43 4.09
N GLN A 274 3.20 -1.47 3.92
CA GLN A 274 4.15 -1.49 5.03
C GLN A 274 5.19 -0.39 4.83
N ASP A 275 5.25 0.56 5.75
CA ASP A 275 6.27 1.61 5.78
C ASP A 275 7.18 1.35 6.98
N ARG A 276 8.34 0.75 6.71
CA ARG A 276 9.26 0.25 7.73
C ARG A 276 8.54 -0.76 8.65
N HIS A 277 8.35 -0.48 9.93
CA HIS A 277 7.71 -1.40 10.88
C HIS A 277 6.21 -1.12 11.10
N GLU A 278 5.63 -0.18 10.33
CA GLU A 278 4.22 0.19 10.39
C GLU A 278 3.45 -0.41 9.22
N LEU A 279 2.39 -1.16 9.51
CA LEU A 279 1.45 -1.67 8.51
C LEU A 279 0.23 -0.75 8.40
N PHE A 280 -0.38 -0.73 7.21
CA PHE A 280 -1.59 0.04 6.91
C PHE A 280 -2.55 -0.79 6.08
N ILE A 281 -3.84 -0.57 6.28
CA ILE A 281 -4.92 -1.21 5.52
C ILE A 281 -5.75 -0.11 4.87
N THR A 282 -5.79 -0.07 3.54
CA THR A 282 -6.50 0.94 2.76
C THR A 282 -7.63 0.31 1.95
N PHE A 283 -8.84 0.85 2.11
CA PHE A 283 -10.00 0.50 1.29
C PHE A 283 -10.32 1.65 0.33
N VAL A 284 -10.55 1.31 -0.94
CA VAL A 284 -10.85 2.29 -1.99
C VAL A 284 -12.15 1.90 -2.68
N PRO A 285 -13.22 2.70 -2.60
CA PRO A 285 -14.48 2.37 -3.27
C PRO A 285 -14.28 2.37 -4.78
N PHE A 286 -14.90 1.41 -5.45
CA PHE A 286 -15.04 1.44 -6.89
C PHE A 286 -16.17 2.40 -7.25
N ASP A 287 -15.89 3.29 -8.20
CA ASP A 287 -16.89 4.15 -8.82
C ASP A 287 -16.74 4.04 -10.34
N LYS A 288 -17.85 3.72 -11.01
CA LYS A 288 -17.86 3.53 -12.46
C LYS A 288 -17.59 4.82 -13.22
N GLY A 289 -18.13 5.96 -12.77
CA GLY A 289 -17.89 7.25 -13.39
C GLY A 289 -16.44 7.70 -13.23
N TYR A 290 -15.81 7.39 -12.09
CA TYR A 290 -14.37 7.57 -11.91
C TYR A 290 -13.55 6.71 -12.87
N GLU A 291 -13.87 5.42 -13.00
CA GLU A 291 -13.17 4.52 -13.94
C GLU A 291 -13.32 4.98 -15.39
N GLU A 292 -14.53 5.34 -15.82
CA GLU A 292 -14.79 5.88 -17.16
C GLU A 292 -13.98 7.17 -17.40
N CYS A 293 -13.88 8.05 -16.40
CA CYS A 293 -13.04 9.26 -16.48
C CYS A 293 -11.57 8.93 -16.74
N LEU A 294 -10.99 7.99 -16.01
CA LEU A 294 -9.58 7.59 -16.20
C LEU A 294 -9.33 6.82 -17.50
N SER A 295 -10.31 6.03 -17.95
CA SER A 295 -10.16 5.14 -19.10
C SER A 295 -10.38 5.87 -20.43
N ASN A 296 -11.28 6.85 -20.47
CA ASN A 296 -11.69 7.48 -21.73
C ASN A 296 -11.87 9.00 -21.66
N GLY A 297 -11.56 9.64 -20.53
CA GLY A 297 -11.64 11.09 -20.37
C GLY A 297 -13.05 11.63 -20.22
N GLN A 298 -14.01 10.79 -19.83
CA GLN A 298 -15.35 11.26 -19.47
C GLN A 298 -15.31 12.22 -18.28
N ASN A 299 -16.18 13.23 -18.31
CA ASN A 299 -16.34 14.13 -17.18
C ASN A 299 -16.99 13.39 -16.01
N THR A 300 -16.44 13.58 -14.82
CA THR A 300 -16.98 13.01 -13.59
C THR A 300 -16.75 13.95 -12.42
N ASP A 301 -17.67 13.92 -11.46
CA ASP A 301 -17.47 14.53 -10.14
C ASP A 301 -16.89 13.51 -9.15
N ALA A 302 -16.71 12.24 -9.56
CA ALA A 302 -16.17 11.19 -8.72
C ALA A 302 -14.64 11.30 -8.53
N PHE A 303 -14.17 10.72 -7.44
CA PHE A 303 -12.78 10.69 -7.01
C PHE A 303 -12.38 9.29 -6.56
N LEU A 304 -11.09 8.99 -6.67
CA LEU A 304 -10.48 7.88 -5.94
C LEU A 304 -10.23 8.30 -4.50
N VAL A 305 -10.89 7.60 -3.57
CA VAL A 305 -10.88 7.95 -2.15
C VAL A 305 -10.12 6.90 -1.35
N MET A 306 -8.93 7.26 -0.88
CA MET A 306 -8.13 6.37 -0.02
C MET A 306 -8.64 6.44 1.41
N ARG A 307 -9.14 5.32 1.95
CA ARG A 307 -9.54 5.19 3.37
C ARG A 307 -8.59 4.26 4.10
N THR A 308 -7.58 4.86 4.73
CA THR A 308 -6.48 4.13 5.38
C THR A 308 -6.70 3.99 6.88
N PHE A 309 -6.44 2.80 7.40
CA PHE A 309 -6.42 2.45 8.82
C PHE A 309 -4.99 2.08 9.23
N GLY A 310 -4.54 2.62 10.35
CA GLY A 310 -3.20 2.35 10.89
C GLY A 310 -2.65 3.53 11.70
N PRO A 311 -1.33 3.56 11.93
CA PRO A 311 -0.41 2.44 11.70
C PRO A 311 -0.75 1.25 12.61
N PHE A 312 -0.48 0.03 12.13
CA PHE A 312 -0.37 -1.16 12.96
C PHE A 312 1.11 -1.42 13.20
N ASP A 313 1.60 -1.21 14.42
CA ASP A 313 3.01 -1.42 14.74
C ASP A 313 3.34 -2.91 14.83
N THR A 314 4.31 -3.37 14.02
CA THR A 314 4.76 -4.77 14.01
C THR A 314 5.44 -5.25 15.29
N GLY A 315 5.84 -4.33 16.17
CA GLY A 315 6.30 -4.61 17.53
C GLY A 315 5.18 -4.65 18.59
N SER A 316 3.96 -4.23 18.26
CA SER A 316 2.83 -4.14 19.20
C SER A 316 1.97 -5.39 19.17
N VAL A 317 1.82 -6.05 20.31
CA VAL A 317 0.92 -7.22 20.48
C VAL A 317 -0.51 -6.88 20.10
N ASN A 318 -1.01 -5.73 20.55
CA ASN A 318 -2.40 -5.32 20.32
C ASN A 318 -2.65 -5.04 18.83
N ASP A 319 -1.72 -4.36 18.18
CA ASP A 319 -1.86 -4.02 16.76
C ASP A 319 -1.73 -5.27 15.90
N MET A 320 -0.78 -6.17 16.21
CA MET A 320 -0.61 -7.41 15.46
C MET A 320 -1.75 -8.40 15.67
N HIS A 321 -2.33 -8.42 16.88
CA HIS A 321 -3.57 -9.17 17.13
C HIS A 321 -4.71 -8.64 16.25
N GLU A 322 -4.91 -7.33 16.20
CA GLU A 322 -5.96 -6.72 15.39
C GLU A 322 -5.70 -6.88 13.88
N PHE A 323 -4.48 -6.64 13.42
CA PHE A 323 -4.09 -6.82 12.03
C PHE A 323 -4.32 -8.26 11.56
N GLY A 324 -3.90 -9.24 12.38
CA GLY A 324 -4.16 -10.65 12.12
C GLY A 324 -5.65 -10.95 11.98
N ARG A 325 -6.48 -10.39 12.88
CA ARG A 325 -7.94 -10.53 12.86
C ARG A 325 -8.55 -9.98 11.56
N VAL A 326 -8.16 -8.78 11.15
CA VAL A 326 -8.67 -8.14 9.93
C VAL A 326 -8.23 -8.90 8.67
N VAL A 327 -6.95 -9.26 8.55
CA VAL A 327 -6.43 -10.00 7.39
C VAL A 327 -7.12 -11.35 7.25
N LEU A 328 -7.27 -12.11 8.35
CA LEU A 328 -7.90 -13.41 8.29
C LEU A 328 -9.40 -13.30 7.97
N ALA A 329 -10.10 -12.32 8.54
CA ALA A 329 -11.49 -12.03 8.20
C ALA A 329 -11.66 -11.62 6.73
N ALA A 330 -10.72 -10.86 6.17
CA ALA A 330 -10.71 -10.48 4.76
C ALA A 330 -10.67 -11.72 3.84
N ILE A 331 -9.86 -12.72 4.19
CA ILE A 331 -9.82 -14.00 3.46
C ILE A 331 -11.15 -14.76 3.59
N LEU A 332 -11.80 -14.73 4.75
CA LEU A 332 -13.04 -15.44 5.02
C LEU A 332 -14.25 -14.85 4.26
N ILE A 333 -14.34 -13.53 4.14
CA ILE A 333 -15.50 -12.88 3.48
C ILE A 333 -15.41 -12.88 1.95
N VAL A 334 -14.19 -12.98 1.39
CA VAL A 334 -13.94 -12.90 -0.05
C VAL A 334 -13.77 -14.29 -0.69
N MET A 335 -14.43 -15.32 -0.15
CA MET A 335 -14.35 -16.65 -0.75
C MET A 335 -14.77 -16.61 -2.23
N PRO A 336 -13.87 -16.98 -3.16
CA PRO A 336 -14.08 -16.72 -4.57
C PRO A 336 -15.34 -17.40 -5.07
N VAL A 337 -16.13 -16.66 -5.86
CA VAL A 337 -17.27 -17.21 -6.58
C VAL A 337 -16.76 -18.41 -7.40
N ALA A 338 -17.42 -19.56 -7.20
CA ALA A 338 -16.98 -20.87 -7.66
C ALA A 338 -16.81 -20.97 -9.18
#